data_AF-F3FWQ6-F1
#
_entry.id   AF-F3FWQ6-F1
#
_cell.length_a   1.000
_cell.length_b   1.000
_cell.length_c   1.000
_cell.angle_alpha   90.00
_cell.angle_beta   90.00
_cell.angle_gamma   90.00
#
_symmetry.space_group_name_H-M   'P 1'
#
loop_
_entity.id
_entity.type
_entity.pdbx_description
1 polymer ?
#
loop_
_entity_poly.entity_id
_entity_poly.type
_entity_poly.pdbx_seq_one_letter_code
_entity_poly.pdbx_strand_id
1 'polypeptide(L)' 'MTRAATPRKPQARSQARIDSILDAARTLLAEQGVASLSIYSVAERAGIPPSSVYHF' A
#
# COMPACT_ATOMS: atom_id res chain seq x y z
N MET A 1 26.66 24.22 -3.15
CA MET A 1 25.67 24.30 -2.05
C MET A 1 24.48 23.41 -2.40
N THR A 2 24.26 22.32 -1.66
CA THR A 2 23.16 21.39 -1.92
C THR A 2 21.91 21.86 -1.18
N ARG A 3 20.86 22.24 -1.92
CA ARG A 3 19.59 22.68 -1.31
C ARG A 3 18.88 21.46 -0.72
N ALA A 4 18.68 21.44 0.59
CA ALA A 4 17.85 20.43 1.25
C ALA A 4 16.42 20.53 0.72
N ALA A 5 15.89 19.43 0.20
CA ALA A 5 14.51 19.36 -0.27
C ALA A 5 13.58 19.31 0.95
N THR A 6 12.63 20.24 1.05
CA THR A 6 11.56 20.16 2.04
C THR A 6 10.69 18.94 1.76
N PRO A 7 10.32 18.15 2.78
CA PRO A 7 9.47 16.98 2.59
C PRO A 7 8.13 17.42 1.99
N ARG A 8 7.80 16.89 0.82
CA ARG A 8 6.52 17.17 0.16
C ARG A 8 5.41 16.56 0.99
N LYS A 9 4.37 17.35 1.29
CA LYS A 9 3.16 16.86 1.95
C LYS A 9 2.54 15.71 1.12
N PRO A 10 2.13 14.59 1.73
CA PRO A 10 1.47 13.50 1.01
C PRO A 10 0.25 14.02 0.26
N GLN A 11 0.16 13.70 -1.03
CA GLN A 11 -1.00 14.05 -1.83
C GLN A 11 -2.18 13.16 -1.43
N ALA A 12 -3.41 13.70 -1.43
CA ALA A 12 -4.61 12.95 -1.06
C ALA A 12 -4.76 11.62 -1.82
N ARG A 13 -4.39 11.61 -3.11
CA ARG A 13 -4.38 10.41 -3.95
C ARG A 13 -3.41 9.33 -3.47
N SER A 14 -2.24 9.73 -2.95
CA SER A 14 -1.27 8.79 -2.38
C SER A 14 -1.81 8.16 -1.11
N GLN A 15 -2.42 8.98 -0.24
CA GLN A 15 -2.99 8.48 1.00
C GLN A 15 -4.14 7.50 0.74
N ALA A 16 -5.06 7.83 -0.17
CA ALA A 16 -6.13 6.93 -0.56
C ALA A 16 -5.63 5.56 -1.08
N ARG A 17 -4.46 5.53 -1.73
CA ARG A 17 -3.84 4.26 -2.17
C ARG A 17 -3.27 3.47 -1.00
N ILE A 18 -2.62 4.14 -0.04
CA ILE A 18 -2.15 3.49 1.19
C ILE A 18 -3.34 2.91 1.96
N ASP A 19 -4.42 3.68 2.09
CA ASP A 19 -5.61 3.24 2.81
C ASP A 19 -6.23 1.98 2.15
N SER A 20 -6.30 1.94 0.82
CA SER A 20 -6.73 0.75 0.07
C SER A 20 -5.84 -0.47 0.30
N ILE A 21 -4.52 -0.30 0.31
CA ILE A 21 -3.56 -1.40 0.59
C ILE A 21 -3.77 -1.95 2.00
N LEU A 22 -3.92 -1.06 2.99
CA LEU A 22 -4.12 -1.45 4.38
C LEU A 22 -5.46 -2.15 4.60
N ASP A 23 -6.52 -1.68 3.95
CA ASP A 23 -7.84 -2.30 4.02
C ASP A 23 -7.85 -3.71 3.40
N ALA A 24 -7.24 -3.87 2.23
CA ALA A 24 -7.07 -5.17 1.59
C ALA A 24 -6.28 -6.16 2.46
N ALA A 25 -5.17 -5.71 3.06
CA ALA A 25 -4.36 -6.54 3.95
C ALA A 25 -5.13 -6.97 5.21
N ARG A 26 -5.85 -6.04 5.85
CA ARG A 26 -6.69 -6.36 7.03
C ARG A 26 -7.76 -7.38 6.70
N THR A 27 -8.40 -7.22 5.55
CA THR A 27 -9.46 -8.14 5.12
C THR A 27 -8.90 -9.54 4.86
N LEU A 28 -7.78 -9.65 4.14
CA LEU A 28 -7.12 -10.94 3.90
C LEU A 28 -6.66 -11.61 5.19
N LEU A 29 -6.11 -10.84 6.13
CA LEU A 29 -5.72 -11.33 7.44
C LEU A 29 -6.92 -11.89 8.23
N ALA A 30 -8.05 -11.21 8.20
CA ALA A 30 -9.26 -11.63 8.90
C ALA A 30 -9.88 -12.90 8.28
N GLU A 31 -9.86 -13.02 6.96
CA GLU A 31 -10.50 -14.13 6.23
C GLU A 31 -9.62 -15.38 6.14
N GLN A 32 -8.32 -15.21 5.94
CA GLN A 32 -7.41 -16.29 5.53
C GLN A 32 -6.23 -16.49 6.49
N GLY A 33 -6.03 -15.54 7.41
CA GLY A 33 -4.92 -15.57 8.36
C GLY A 33 -3.58 -15.17 7.73
N VAL A 34 -2.56 -15.11 8.58
CA VAL A 34 -1.22 -14.62 8.21
C VAL A 34 -0.50 -15.54 7.22
N ALA A 35 -0.69 -16.86 7.34
CA ALA A 35 0.01 -17.84 6.50
C ALA A 35 -0.29 -17.70 5.00
N SER A 36 -1.49 -17.21 4.66
CA SER A 36 -1.93 -17.01 3.28
C SER A 36 -1.68 -15.60 2.76
N LEU A 37 -1.29 -14.66 3.63
CA LEU A 37 -1.07 -13.27 3.23
C LEU A 37 0.21 -13.14 2.41
N SER A 38 0.10 -12.55 1.23
CA SER A 38 1.24 -12.21 0.36
C SER A 38 1.06 -10.85 -0.29
N ILE A 39 2.17 -10.21 -0.69
CA ILE A 39 2.16 -8.95 -1.46
C ILE A 39 1.25 -9.07 -2.69
N TYR A 40 1.29 -10.20 -3.39
CA TYR A 40 0.49 -10.44 -4.59
C TYR A 40 -1.01 -10.47 -4.26
N SER A 41 -1.43 -11.22 -3.23
CA SER A 41 -2.83 -11.27 -2.81
C SER A 41 -3.37 -9.91 -2.37
N VAL A 42 -2.54 -9.10 -1.68
CA VAL A 42 -2.90 -7.74 -1.27
C VAL A 42 -3.06 -6.83 -2.49
N ALA A 43 -2.10 -6.87 -3.42
CA ALA A 43 -2.12 -6.07 -4.63
C ALA A 43 -3.33 -6.40 -5.52
N GLU A 44 -3.62 -7.69 -5.70
CA GLU A 44 -4.78 -8.18 -6.41
C GLU A 44 -6.08 -7.65 -5.79
N ARG A 45 -6.26 -7.80 -4.48
CA ARG A 45 -7.46 -7.33 -3.78
C ARG A 45 -7.60 -5.81 -3.79
N ALA A 46 -6.50 -5.08 -3.66
CA ALA A 46 -6.48 -3.62 -3.72
C ALA A 46 -6.62 -3.07 -5.15
N GLY A 47 -6.62 -3.93 -6.18
CA GLY A 47 -6.75 -3.54 -7.59
C GLY A 47 -5.56 -2.74 -8.13
N ILE A 48 -4.35 -3.02 -7.63
CA ILE A 48 -3.12 -2.31 -8.02
C ILE A 48 -2.01 -3.28 -8.46
N PRO A 49 -1.04 -2.83 -9.26
CA PRO A 49 0.15 -3.64 -9.55
C PRO A 49 0.94 -3.94 -8.27
N PRO A 50 1.54 -5.14 -8.11
CA PRO A 50 2.38 -5.47 -6.95
C PRO A 50 3.54 -4.49 -6.72
N SER A 51 4.10 -3.93 -7.80
CA SER A 51 5.14 -2.90 -7.73
C SER A 51 4.69 -1.64 -7.00
N SER A 52 3.39 -1.32 -7.03
CA SER A 52 2.84 -0.17 -6.31
C SER A 52 2.85 -0.40 -4.81
N VAL A 53 2.68 -1.64 -4.34
CA VAL A 53 2.76 -1.97 -2.91
C VAL A 53 4.17 -1.70 -2.37
N TYR A 54 5.22 -1.96 -3.16
CA TYR A 54 6.60 -1.65 -2.78
C TYR A 54 6.95 -0.16 -2.86
N HIS A 55 6.17 0.63 -3.60
CA HIS A 55 6.45 2.05 -3.81
C HIS A 55 5.92 2.93 -2.65
N PHE A 56 4.84 2.51 -2.00
CA PHE A 56 4.26 3.21 -0.87
C PHE A 56 4.89 2.77 0.45
#